data_AF-A0A924FVW5-F1
#
_entry.id   AF-A0A924FVW5-F1
#
_cell.length_a   1.000
_cell.length_b   1.000
_cell.length_c   1.000
_cell.angle_alpha   90.00
_cell.angle_beta   90.00
_cell.angle_gamma   90.00
#
_symmetry.space_group_name_H-M   'P 1'
#
loop_
_entity.id
_entity.type
_entity.pdbx_description
1 polymer ?
#
loop_
_entity_poly.entity_id
_entity_poly.type
_entity_poly.pdbx_seq_one_letter_code
_entity_poly.pdbx_strand_id
1 'polypeptide(L)'
;MSAYATKMVRPLVPANYISDKIFLWYSTVFSAAERDSAYVIDGLMHDDVVKSIIHSTDTHGYSEASFGVTHLLSISYAPRIKSLKRQTLYGFGSMVHEGRKSWAVQPTKYIDEDIICAHWDEILRLVATIKLKRSTASDIFRRLNSYSKQNSLYTALKAFGRIVKTLFILRYVDEVDLRMAIEAQLNKIELANRFTRAVAVGSPRDFIFARQEDQQVAESCNRLIKNAIICWNYLYLEMRLRTAEPATHAEMMIAIKTHSPQSWAHINMLGEYDFSDDKLVDTFGILPLKIGA
;
A
#
# COMPACT_ATOMS: atom_id res chain seq x y z
N MET A 1 -0.64 5.46 7.08
CA MET A 1 -0.85 5.81 5.65
C MET A 1 -0.24 4.74 4.73
N SER A 2 -1.06 3.95 4.05
CA SER A 2 -0.53 2.90 3.15
C SER A 2 -0.66 3.31 1.69
N ALA A 3 0.47 3.30 0.99
CA ALA A 3 0.48 3.27 -0.47
C ALA A 3 0.13 1.84 -0.95
N TYR A 4 -0.40 1.68 -2.16
CA TYR A 4 -0.57 0.35 -2.76
C TYR A 4 -0.59 0.43 -4.30
N ALA A 5 -0.03 -0.59 -4.96
CA ALA A 5 -0.13 -0.81 -6.40
C ALA A 5 -1.01 -2.03 -6.68
N THR A 6 -2.10 -1.86 -7.45
CA THR A 6 -3.08 -2.93 -7.69
C THR A 6 -2.73 -3.75 -8.92
N LYS A 7 -2.14 -4.94 -8.74
CA LYS A 7 -1.92 -5.88 -9.86
C LYS A 7 -3.25 -6.39 -10.46
N MET A 8 -3.65 -5.82 -11.59
CA MET A 8 -4.42 -6.54 -12.61
C MET A 8 -3.45 -7.23 -13.57
N VAL A 9 -3.79 -8.45 -13.99
CA VAL A 9 -3.03 -9.25 -14.96
C VAL A 9 -3.08 -8.57 -16.33
N ARG A 10 -2.21 -7.59 -16.63
CA ARG A 10 -2.05 -6.90 -17.94
C ARG A 10 -0.91 -5.85 -17.87
N PRO A 11 -0.33 -5.38 -18.99
CA PRO A 11 0.98 -4.70 -19.04
C PRO A 11 1.11 -3.36 -18.28
N LEU A 12 0.03 -2.77 -17.75
CA LEU A 12 0.00 -1.55 -16.93
C LEU A 12 -0.99 -1.72 -15.76
N VAL A 13 -0.65 -1.16 -14.60
CA VAL A 13 -1.24 -1.32 -13.26
C VAL A 13 -1.38 0.06 -12.62
N PRO A 14 -2.60 0.50 -12.25
CA PRO A 14 -2.80 1.72 -11.46
C PRO A 14 -2.41 1.47 -9.99
N ALA A 15 -1.62 2.40 -9.42
CA ALA A 15 -1.27 2.44 -8.00
C ALA A 15 -2.00 3.59 -7.31
N ASN A 16 -2.80 3.27 -6.30
CA ASN A 16 -3.66 4.19 -5.57
C ASN A 16 -3.18 4.34 -4.12
N TYR A 17 -3.03 5.59 -3.68
CA TYR A 17 -2.49 5.91 -2.36
C TYR A 17 -3.62 6.30 -1.39
N ILE A 18 -3.70 5.61 -0.25
CA ILE A 18 -4.81 5.77 0.72
C ILE A 18 -4.28 6.35 2.03
N SER A 19 -4.80 7.51 2.43
CA SER A 19 -4.53 8.12 3.74
C SER A 19 -5.25 7.38 4.88
N ASP A 20 -4.80 7.55 6.13
CA ASP A 20 -5.50 7.03 7.31
C ASP A 20 -6.88 7.68 7.52
N LYS A 21 -7.11 8.85 6.90
CA LYS A 21 -8.43 9.49 6.77
C LYS A 21 -9.25 9.00 5.56
N ILE A 22 -8.74 7.99 4.86
CA ILE A 22 -9.42 7.29 3.76
C ILE A 22 -9.64 8.20 2.53
N PHE A 23 -8.80 9.23 2.39
CA PHE A 23 -8.74 10.07 1.19
C PHE A 23 -7.81 9.43 0.13
N LEU A 24 -8.26 9.37 -1.12
CA LEU A 24 -7.46 8.94 -2.27
C LEU A 24 -6.86 10.19 -2.92
N TRP A 25 -5.58 10.46 -2.68
CA TRP A 25 -4.95 11.74 -3.02
C TRP A 25 -4.02 11.67 -4.24
N TYR A 26 -3.48 10.49 -4.56
CA TYR A 26 -2.52 10.31 -5.66
C TYR A 26 -2.75 8.99 -6.40
N SER A 27 -2.56 9.01 -7.73
CA SER A 27 -2.67 7.84 -8.60
C SER A 27 -1.61 7.91 -9.69
N THR A 28 -0.94 6.80 -9.93
CA THR A 28 0.10 6.66 -10.96
C THR A 28 -0.03 5.29 -11.63
N VAL A 29 0.01 5.26 -12.96
CA VAL A 29 -0.13 4.05 -13.77
C VAL A 29 1.25 3.56 -14.20
N PHE A 30 1.64 2.33 -13.82
CA PHE A 30 2.97 1.74 -14.10
C PHE A 30 2.88 0.34 -14.67
N SER A 31 3.95 -0.20 -15.26
CA SER A 31 3.88 -1.54 -15.87
C SER A 31 3.77 -2.67 -14.84
N ALA A 32 2.84 -3.62 -15.05
CA ALA A 32 2.64 -4.79 -14.17
C ALA A 32 3.86 -5.74 -14.08
N ALA A 33 4.84 -5.56 -14.96
CA ALA A 33 6.09 -6.30 -14.96
C ALA A 33 7.08 -5.80 -13.88
N GLU A 34 6.85 -4.63 -13.29
CA GLU A 34 7.77 -3.99 -12.35
C GLU A 34 7.36 -4.26 -10.89
N ARG A 35 8.35 -4.39 -10.00
CA ARG A 35 8.09 -4.75 -8.59
C ARG A 35 7.53 -3.55 -7.83
N ASP A 36 6.28 -3.70 -7.37
CA ASP A 36 5.45 -2.69 -6.69
C ASP A 36 6.15 -1.89 -5.58
N SER A 37 7.11 -2.50 -4.87
CA SER A 37 7.78 -1.86 -3.73
C SER A 37 8.67 -0.66 -4.08
N ALA A 38 9.16 -0.52 -5.31
CA ALA A 38 9.99 0.63 -5.68
C ALA A 38 9.15 1.89 -5.89
N TYR A 39 7.99 1.76 -6.55
CA TYR A 39 7.04 2.85 -6.76
C TYR A 39 6.40 3.34 -5.46
N VAL A 40 6.21 2.43 -4.50
CA VAL A 40 5.80 2.78 -3.14
C VAL A 40 6.77 3.78 -2.49
N ILE A 41 8.09 3.54 -2.63
CA ILE A 41 9.11 4.41 -2.06
C ILE A 41 9.01 5.79 -2.72
N ASP A 42 8.76 5.86 -4.02
CA ASP A 42 8.60 7.14 -4.74
C ASP A 42 7.44 7.98 -4.22
N GLY A 43 6.28 7.34 -3.99
CA GLY A 43 5.11 8.03 -3.44
C GLY A 43 5.33 8.48 -1.99
N LEU A 44 6.05 7.70 -1.17
CA LEU A 44 6.42 8.09 0.18
C LEU A 44 7.44 9.24 0.22
N MET A 45 8.33 9.33 -0.78
CA MET A 45 9.31 10.42 -0.88
C MET A 45 8.71 11.74 -1.41
N HIS A 46 7.50 11.71 -1.98
CA HIS A 46 6.79 12.90 -2.47
C HIS A 46 5.82 13.53 -1.46
N ASP A 47 5.60 12.91 -0.30
CA ASP A 47 4.75 13.46 0.75
C ASP A 47 5.59 14.23 1.78
N ASP A 48 5.57 15.57 1.71
CA ASP A 48 6.24 16.46 2.67
C ASP A 48 5.33 16.78 3.89
N VAL A 49 4.07 16.30 3.91
CA VAL A 49 3.04 16.71 4.88
C VAL A 49 2.72 15.59 5.90
N VAL A 50 2.77 14.31 5.51
CA VAL A 50 2.40 13.19 6.39
C VAL A 50 3.45 12.08 6.40
N LYS A 51 4.21 11.97 7.50
CA LYS A 51 5.15 10.86 7.73
C LYS A 51 4.37 9.56 8.00
N SER A 52 4.34 8.65 7.04
CA SER A 52 3.69 7.35 7.22
C SER A 52 4.42 6.44 8.22
N ILE A 53 3.66 5.67 9.01
CA ILE A 53 4.14 4.84 10.12
C ILE A 53 4.21 3.35 9.77
N ILE A 54 3.45 2.81 8.81
CA ILE A 54 3.48 1.40 8.39
C ILE A 54 3.00 1.28 6.93
N HIS A 55 3.76 0.57 6.09
CA HIS A 55 3.39 0.28 4.70
C HIS A 55 3.27 -1.23 4.43
N SER A 56 2.14 -1.68 3.88
CA SER A 56 1.90 -3.09 3.54
C SER A 56 1.66 -3.29 2.04
N THR A 57 2.52 -4.07 1.39
CA THR A 57 2.33 -4.54 0.00
C THR A 57 1.77 -5.96 -0.01
N ASP A 58 0.97 -6.31 -1.02
CA ASP A 58 0.50 -7.68 -1.22
C ASP A 58 1.67 -8.62 -1.56
N THR A 59 1.43 -9.90 -1.33
CA THR A 59 2.31 -11.08 -1.31
C THR A 59 3.39 -11.15 -2.41
N HIS A 60 3.16 -10.58 -3.58
CA HIS A 60 4.08 -10.61 -4.73
C HIS A 60 4.94 -9.34 -4.89
N GLY A 61 4.84 -8.37 -3.96
CA GLY A 61 5.39 -7.02 -4.12
C GLY A 61 6.72 -6.73 -3.41
N TYR A 62 7.15 -7.54 -2.43
CA TYR A 62 8.34 -7.24 -1.64
C TYR A 62 9.61 -7.90 -2.19
N SER A 63 10.74 -7.23 -2.02
CA SER A 63 12.07 -7.75 -2.35
C SER A 63 13.05 -7.49 -1.22
N GLU A 64 14.11 -8.29 -1.12
CA GLU A 64 15.18 -8.06 -0.13
C GLU A 64 15.74 -6.65 -0.27
N ALA A 65 16.03 -6.21 -1.49
CA ALA A 65 16.56 -4.87 -1.71
C ALA A 65 15.57 -3.76 -1.28
N SER A 66 14.25 -3.98 -1.40
CA SER A 66 13.24 -3.05 -0.88
C SER A 66 13.27 -2.97 0.65
N PHE A 67 13.44 -4.10 1.36
CA PHE A 67 13.66 -4.11 2.81
C PHE A 67 14.92 -3.33 3.20
N GLY A 68 16.00 -3.48 2.43
CA GLY A 68 17.25 -2.74 2.68
C GLY A 68 17.08 -1.22 2.54
N VAL A 69 16.52 -0.77 1.41
CA VAL A 69 16.32 0.67 1.15
C VAL A 69 15.35 1.29 2.15
N THR A 70 14.20 0.67 2.41
CA THR A 70 13.21 1.20 3.36
C THR A 70 13.77 1.32 4.77
N HIS A 71 14.55 0.34 5.23
CA HIS A 71 15.22 0.41 6.52
C HIS A 71 16.21 1.58 6.61
N LEU A 72 17.06 1.77 5.60
CA LEU A 72 18.03 2.87 5.57
C LEU A 72 17.38 4.25 5.42
N LEU A 73 16.19 4.32 4.82
CA LEU A 73 15.37 5.52 4.79
C LEU A 73 14.57 5.75 6.08
N SER A 74 14.67 4.84 7.06
CA SER A 74 13.85 4.85 8.29
C SER A 74 12.34 4.82 8.01
N ILE A 75 11.96 4.13 6.93
CA ILE A 75 10.56 3.87 6.55
C ILE A 75 10.15 2.52 7.12
N SER A 76 9.04 2.52 7.86
CA SER A 76 8.46 1.29 8.39
C SER A 76 7.76 0.50 7.29
N TYR A 77 8.41 -0.58 6.85
CA TYR A 77 7.95 -1.48 5.80
C TYR A 77 7.51 -2.80 6.39
N ALA A 78 6.22 -3.12 6.25
CA ALA A 78 5.58 -4.27 6.88
C ALA A 78 4.66 -5.01 5.88
N PRO A 79 5.23 -5.71 4.90
CA PRO A 79 4.45 -6.43 3.91
C PRO A 79 3.75 -7.66 4.50
N ARG A 80 2.64 -8.09 3.89
CA ARG A 80 2.02 -9.37 4.21
C ARG A 80 2.93 -10.52 3.80
N ILE A 81 3.29 -11.40 4.73
CA ILE A 81 4.07 -12.59 4.41
C ILE A 81 3.13 -13.78 4.21
N LYS A 82 2.93 -14.19 2.96
CA LYS A 82 2.31 -15.49 2.64
C LYS A 82 3.31 -16.61 2.84
N SER A 83 2.80 -17.77 3.27
CA SER A 83 3.56 -19.01 3.39
C SER A 83 4.86 -18.84 4.19
N LEU A 84 4.74 -18.40 5.45
CA LEU A 84 5.86 -18.16 6.37
C LEU A 84 6.87 -19.32 6.41
N LYS A 85 6.37 -20.56 6.36
CA LYS A 85 7.17 -21.80 6.33
C LYS A 85 8.12 -21.91 5.13
N ARG A 86 7.89 -21.18 4.05
CA ARG A 86 8.72 -21.16 2.83
C ARG A 86 9.74 -20.02 2.82
N GLN A 87 9.68 -19.12 3.79
CA GLN A 87 10.61 -18.00 3.85
C GLN A 87 11.99 -18.49 4.30
N THR A 88 13.03 -18.00 3.61
CA THR A 88 14.41 -18.25 4.00
C THR A 88 14.82 -17.24 5.06
N LEU A 89 15.25 -17.74 6.22
CA LEU A 89 15.85 -16.94 7.27
C LEU A 89 17.38 -16.94 7.12
N TYR A 90 17.99 -15.78 7.35
CA TYR A 90 19.43 -15.60 7.21
C TYR A 90 20.06 -15.27 8.56
N GLY A 91 21.08 -16.04 8.94
CA GLY A 91 21.89 -15.76 10.13
C GLY A 91 23.26 -15.20 9.73
N PHE A 92 24.04 -14.78 10.72
CA PHE A 92 25.44 -14.40 10.52
C PHE A 92 26.34 -15.64 10.64
N GLY A 93 27.47 -15.65 9.93
CA GLY A 93 28.40 -16.80 9.95
C GLY A 93 28.93 -17.09 11.35
N SER A 94 29.04 -16.05 12.18
CA SER A 94 29.41 -16.12 13.60
C SER A 94 28.36 -16.78 14.51
N MET A 95 27.13 -17.02 14.04
CA MET A 95 26.05 -17.65 14.82
C MET A 95 26.19 -19.19 14.95
N VAL A 96 27.39 -19.75 14.77
CA VAL A 96 27.67 -21.13 15.17
C VAL A 96 27.80 -21.17 16.70
N HIS A 97 26.68 -20.98 17.39
CA HIS A 97 26.61 -20.98 18.84
C HIS A 97 26.31 -22.39 19.36
N GLU A 98 26.98 -22.77 20.46
CA GLU A 98 26.63 -23.96 21.22
C GLU A 98 25.18 -23.80 21.73
N GLY A 99 24.26 -24.61 21.18
CA GLY A 99 22.83 -24.50 21.48
C GLY A 99 21.93 -24.13 20.30
N ARG A 100 22.45 -23.84 19.10
CA ARG A 100 21.58 -23.56 17.93
C ARG A 100 20.54 -24.66 17.66
N LYS A 101 20.89 -25.93 17.91
CA LYS A 101 19.97 -27.07 17.70
C LYS A 101 18.71 -27.01 18.57
N SER A 102 18.73 -26.28 19.70
CA SER A 102 17.57 -26.12 20.58
C SER A 102 16.66 -24.95 20.20
N TRP A 103 17.04 -24.12 19.23
CA TRP A 103 16.22 -22.99 18.82
C TRP A 103 14.97 -23.46 18.07
N ALA A 104 13.81 -22.92 18.46
CA ALA A 104 12.54 -23.16 17.80
C ALA A 104 12.53 -22.65 16.34
N VAL A 105 13.29 -21.59 16.07
CA VAL A 105 13.44 -20.99 14.74
C VAL A 105 14.93 -20.88 14.42
N GLN A 106 15.36 -21.53 13.34
CA GLN A 106 16.77 -21.56 12.93
C GLN A 106 16.96 -20.87 11.57
N PRO A 107 18.07 -20.13 11.37
CA PRO A 107 18.40 -19.58 10.07
C PRO A 107 18.69 -20.72 9.08
N THR A 108 18.17 -20.57 7.87
CA THR A 108 18.32 -21.53 6.76
C THR A 108 19.63 -21.31 6.00
N LYS A 109 20.06 -20.05 5.89
CA LYS A 109 21.26 -19.63 5.16
C LYS A 109 22.04 -18.60 5.96
N TYR A 110 23.23 -18.26 5.48
CA TYR A 110 24.06 -17.20 6.05
C TYR A 110 24.10 -15.97 5.16
N ILE A 111 24.29 -14.83 5.79
CA ILE A 111 24.53 -13.54 5.13
C ILE A 111 25.97 -13.54 4.61
N ASP A 112 26.16 -13.01 3.41
CA ASP A 112 27.48 -12.68 2.89
C ASP A 112 27.82 -11.29 3.42
N GLU A 113 28.67 -11.24 4.45
CA GLU A 113 29.03 -10.00 5.16
C GLU A 113 30.06 -9.20 4.35
N ASP A 114 30.98 -9.90 3.69
CA ASP A 114 32.07 -9.29 2.91
C ASP A 114 31.53 -8.47 1.75
N ILE A 115 30.51 -8.96 1.02
CA ILE A 115 29.91 -8.21 -0.09
C ILE A 115 29.18 -6.95 0.39
N ILE A 116 28.64 -6.95 1.61
CA ILE A 116 27.98 -5.77 2.19
C ILE A 116 29.04 -4.73 2.54
N CYS A 117 30.10 -5.16 3.25
CA CYS A 117 31.20 -4.28 3.64
C CYS A 117 31.92 -3.68 2.42
N ALA A 118 32.18 -4.48 1.40
CA ALA A 118 32.85 -4.04 0.17
C ALA A 118 32.07 -3.00 -0.65
N HIS A 119 30.74 -2.93 -0.47
CA HIS A 119 29.85 -2.03 -1.22
C HIS A 119 29.04 -1.08 -0.34
N TRP A 120 29.44 -0.92 0.92
CA TRP A 120 28.65 -0.18 1.90
C TRP A 120 28.48 1.30 1.51
N ASP A 121 29.56 1.94 1.07
CA ASP A 121 29.52 3.34 0.65
C ASP A 121 28.65 3.55 -0.60
N GLU A 122 28.64 2.60 -1.54
CA GLU A 122 27.76 2.65 -2.70
C GLU A 122 26.28 2.45 -2.31
N ILE A 123 25.99 1.57 -1.36
CA ILE A 123 24.64 1.40 -0.81
C ILE A 123 24.18 2.72 -0.18
N LEU A 124 25.01 3.35 0.65
CA LEU A 124 24.69 4.62 1.29
C LEU A 124 24.51 5.74 0.26
N ARG A 125 25.36 5.80 -0.78
CA ARG A 125 25.24 6.78 -1.87
C ARG A 125 23.95 6.60 -2.66
N LEU A 126 23.55 5.36 -2.93
CA LEU A 126 22.28 5.04 -3.58
C LEU A 126 21.10 5.52 -2.72
N VAL A 127 21.10 5.22 -1.43
CA VAL A 127 20.01 5.64 -0.52
C VAL A 127 19.99 7.16 -0.37
N ALA A 128 21.15 7.81 -0.27
CA ALA A 128 21.25 9.26 -0.24
C ALA A 128 20.70 9.91 -1.52
N THR A 129 20.93 9.31 -2.69
CA THR A 129 20.38 9.78 -3.97
C THR A 129 18.85 9.78 -3.96
N ILE A 130 18.24 8.71 -3.44
CA ILE A 130 16.78 8.60 -3.25
C ILE A 130 16.32 9.65 -2.23
N LYS A 131 16.98 9.73 -1.07
CA LYS A 131 16.62 10.62 0.03
C LYS A 131 16.67 12.10 -0.37
N LEU A 132 17.64 12.48 -1.20
CA LEU A 132 17.81 13.83 -1.76
C LEU A 132 16.92 14.09 -2.99
N LYS A 133 16.02 13.16 -3.34
CA LYS A 133 15.10 13.24 -4.48
C LYS A 133 15.81 13.51 -5.82
N ARG A 134 17.07 13.09 -5.97
CA ARG A 134 17.87 13.25 -7.22
C ARG A 134 17.44 12.27 -8.30
N SER A 135 16.93 11.11 -7.90
CA SER A 135 16.31 10.11 -8.77
C SER A 135 15.28 9.35 -7.98
N THR A 136 14.26 8.84 -8.66
CA THR A 136 13.24 8.01 -8.02
C THR A 136 13.82 6.63 -7.69
N ALA A 137 13.32 6.01 -6.63
CA ALA A 137 13.61 4.63 -6.31
C ALA A 137 13.17 3.70 -7.47
N SER A 138 12.01 3.92 -8.10
CA SER A 138 11.60 3.11 -9.25
C SER A 138 12.60 3.15 -10.40
N ASP A 139 13.12 4.32 -10.76
CA ASP A 139 14.14 4.44 -11.81
C ASP A 139 15.42 3.68 -11.47
N ILE A 140 15.88 3.82 -10.22
CA ILE A 140 17.07 3.12 -9.72
C ILE A 140 16.85 1.60 -9.75
N PHE A 141 15.74 1.12 -9.18
CA PHE A 141 15.42 -0.30 -9.14
C PHE A 141 15.19 -0.89 -10.53
N ARG A 142 14.61 -0.14 -11.47
CA ARG A 142 14.45 -0.56 -12.87
C ARG A 142 15.81 -0.82 -13.50
N ARG A 143 16.75 0.13 -13.38
CA ARG A 143 18.12 0.02 -13.89
C ARG A 143 18.90 -1.13 -13.24
N LEU A 144 18.82 -1.27 -11.92
CA LEU A 144 19.50 -2.34 -11.19
C LEU A 144 18.94 -3.73 -11.54
N ASN A 145 17.64 -3.84 -11.81
CA ASN A 145 17.02 -5.10 -12.19
C ASN A 145 17.40 -5.57 -13.60
N SER A 146 17.54 -4.64 -14.57
CA SER A 146 17.95 -4.95 -15.94
C SER A 146 19.29 -5.69 -16.03
N TYR A 147 20.19 -5.48 -15.07
CA TYR A 147 21.51 -6.14 -14.99
C TYR A 147 21.70 -6.93 -13.69
N SER A 148 20.61 -7.40 -13.06
CA SER A 148 20.60 -7.88 -11.67
C SER A 148 21.53 -9.06 -11.34
N LYS A 149 21.94 -9.86 -12.31
CA LYS A 149 22.91 -10.97 -12.12
C LYS A 149 24.36 -10.52 -12.19
N GLN A 150 24.64 -9.38 -12.79
CA GLN A 150 25.99 -8.84 -12.99
C GLN A 150 26.28 -7.61 -12.13
N ASN A 151 25.27 -7.06 -11.46
CA ASN A 151 25.41 -5.87 -10.63
C ASN A 151 25.77 -6.24 -9.18
N SER A 152 27.02 -5.98 -8.79
CA SER A 152 27.54 -6.27 -7.45
C SER A 152 26.85 -5.41 -6.38
N LEU A 153 26.60 -4.12 -6.66
CA LEU A 153 25.85 -3.23 -5.76
C LEU A 153 24.43 -3.76 -5.48
N TYR A 154 23.70 -4.22 -6.49
CA TYR A 154 22.37 -4.80 -6.28
C TYR A 154 22.44 -6.09 -5.47
N THR A 155 23.50 -6.86 -5.63
CA THR A 155 23.72 -8.09 -4.85
C THR A 155 24.02 -7.76 -3.39
N ALA A 156 24.88 -6.78 -3.13
CA ALA A 156 25.16 -6.25 -1.79
C ALA A 156 23.89 -5.68 -1.13
N LEU A 157 23.10 -4.88 -1.85
CA LEU A 157 21.85 -4.32 -1.35
C LEU A 157 20.83 -5.42 -0.98
N LYS A 158 20.73 -6.48 -1.79
CA LYS A 158 19.92 -7.67 -1.43
C LYS A 158 20.49 -8.38 -0.21
N ALA A 159 21.81 -8.52 -0.09
CA ALA A 159 22.45 -9.16 1.06
C ALA A 159 22.11 -8.41 2.36
N PHE A 160 22.27 -7.09 2.37
CA PHE A 160 21.83 -6.23 3.48
C PHE A 160 20.33 -6.35 3.76
N GLY A 161 19.52 -6.32 2.71
CA GLY A 161 18.07 -6.49 2.80
C GLY A 161 17.60 -7.80 3.41
N ARG A 162 18.36 -8.89 3.27
CA ARG A 162 18.07 -10.19 3.92
C ARG A 162 18.15 -10.11 5.43
N ILE A 163 19.02 -9.27 5.97
CA ILE A 163 19.15 -9.03 7.42
C ILE A 163 17.84 -8.44 7.95
N VAL A 164 17.44 -7.31 7.36
CA VAL A 164 16.22 -6.59 7.72
C VAL A 164 14.98 -7.47 7.56
N LYS A 165 14.88 -8.18 6.42
CA LYS A 165 13.78 -9.11 6.16
C LYS A 165 13.71 -10.23 7.21
N THR A 166 14.86 -10.80 7.61
CA THR A 166 14.89 -11.86 8.63
C THR A 166 14.41 -11.33 9.97
N LEU A 167 14.91 -10.16 10.40
CA LEU A 167 14.45 -9.51 11.63
C LEU A 167 12.94 -9.22 11.59
N PHE A 168 12.43 -8.71 10.46
CA PHE A 168 11.01 -8.49 10.28
C PHE A 168 10.20 -9.79 10.37
N ILE A 169 10.66 -10.89 9.77
CA ILE A 169 9.97 -12.19 9.88
C ILE A 169 9.92 -12.68 11.32
N LEU A 170 11.02 -12.55 12.08
CA LEU A 170 11.05 -12.97 13.48
C LEU A 170 10.03 -12.17 14.32
N ARG A 171 9.99 -10.85 14.14
CA ARG A 171 8.96 -9.98 14.75
C ARG A 171 7.56 -10.35 14.28
N TYR A 172 7.38 -10.63 12.99
CA TYR A 172 6.10 -11.06 12.43
C TYR A 172 5.61 -12.40 13.00
N VAL A 173 6.50 -13.27 13.48
CA VAL A 173 6.15 -14.53 14.18
C VAL A 173 5.77 -14.26 15.63
N ASP A 174 6.49 -13.37 16.31
CA ASP A 174 6.33 -13.12 17.75
C ASP A 174 5.18 -12.16 18.07
N GLU A 175 5.09 -11.05 17.34
CA GLU A 175 4.18 -9.94 17.62
C GLU A 175 2.81 -10.14 16.95
N VAL A 176 1.78 -10.46 17.73
CA VAL A 176 0.39 -10.58 17.24
C VAL A 176 -0.15 -9.22 16.76
N ASP A 177 0.12 -8.15 17.50
CA ASP A 177 -0.37 -6.80 17.19
C ASP A 177 0.15 -6.31 15.84
N LEU A 178 1.41 -6.62 15.50
CA LEU A 178 2.00 -6.33 14.19
C LEU A 178 1.22 -7.03 13.08
N ARG A 179 0.89 -8.32 13.24
CA ARG A 179 0.09 -9.05 12.24
C ARG A 179 -1.31 -8.48 12.10
N MET A 180 -1.96 -8.14 13.21
CA MET A 180 -3.30 -7.54 13.21
C MET A 180 -3.30 -6.18 12.50
N ALA A 181 -2.30 -5.33 12.75
CA ALA A 181 -2.15 -4.04 12.07
C ALA A 181 -1.93 -4.21 10.55
N ILE A 182 -1.09 -5.17 10.14
CA ILE A 182 -0.83 -5.48 8.72
C ILE A 182 -2.11 -5.96 8.03
N GLU A 183 -2.86 -6.90 8.64
CA GLU A 183 -4.12 -7.40 8.09
C GLU A 183 -5.21 -6.31 8.03
N ALA A 184 -5.34 -5.49 9.07
CA ALA A 184 -6.26 -4.36 9.07
C ALA A 184 -5.96 -3.37 7.92
N GLN A 185 -4.68 -3.12 7.65
CA GLN A 185 -4.28 -2.25 6.55
C GLN A 185 -4.59 -2.85 5.17
N LEU A 186 -4.42 -4.16 5.01
CA LEU A 186 -4.75 -4.87 3.77
C LEU A 186 -6.25 -4.93 3.53
N ASN A 187 -7.05 -5.13 4.57
CA ASN A 187 -8.50 -5.08 4.47
C ASN A 187 -8.99 -3.73 3.93
N LYS A 188 -8.37 -2.62 4.33
CA LYS A 188 -8.65 -1.29 3.77
C LYS A 188 -8.31 -1.21 2.28
N ILE A 189 -7.18 -1.79 1.87
CA ILE A 189 -6.76 -1.83 0.46
C ILE A 189 -7.75 -2.67 -0.37
N GLU A 190 -8.12 -3.86 0.10
CA GLU A 190 -9.09 -4.72 -0.56
C GLU A 190 -10.48 -4.06 -0.67
N LEU A 191 -10.88 -3.30 0.34
CA LEU A 191 -12.10 -2.50 0.32
C LEU A 191 -12.02 -1.39 -0.74
N ALA A 192 -10.93 -0.63 -0.80
CA ALA A 192 -10.73 0.40 -1.83
C ALA A 192 -10.71 -0.18 -3.25
N ASN A 193 -10.13 -1.37 -3.43
CA ASN A 193 -10.16 -2.08 -4.71
C ASN A 193 -11.57 -2.55 -5.08
N ARG A 194 -12.35 -3.06 -4.12
CA ARG A 194 -13.77 -3.38 -4.34
C ARG A 194 -14.58 -2.13 -4.70
N PHE A 195 -14.33 -1.03 -4.00
CA PHE A 195 -15.00 0.24 -4.24
C PHE A 195 -14.68 0.78 -5.64
N THR A 196 -13.41 0.72 -6.06
CA THR A 196 -12.99 1.10 -7.41
C THR A 196 -13.73 0.29 -8.49
N ARG A 197 -13.90 -1.02 -8.29
CA ARG A 197 -14.66 -1.86 -9.22
C ARG A 197 -16.15 -1.53 -9.25
N ALA A 198 -16.72 -1.09 -8.13
CA ALA A 198 -18.12 -0.70 -8.07
C ALA A 198 -18.39 0.63 -8.80
N VAL A 199 -17.45 1.58 -8.71
CA VAL A 199 -17.54 2.88 -9.41
C VAL A 199 -17.25 2.75 -10.90
N ALA A 200 -16.42 1.80 -11.32
CA ALA A 200 -16.13 1.51 -12.73
C ALA A 200 -17.30 0.74 -13.40
N VAL A 201 -18.42 1.44 -13.57
CA VAL A 201 -19.66 0.92 -14.18
C VAL A 201 -19.45 0.55 -15.65
N GLY A 202 -20.01 -0.58 -16.10
CA GLY A 202 -20.03 -0.99 -17.51
C GLY A 202 -18.74 -1.60 -18.08
N SER A 203 -17.58 -1.40 -17.45
CA SER A 203 -16.32 -2.09 -17.84
C SER A 203 -15.34 -2.25 -16.66
N PRO A 204 -15.62 -3.13 -15.69
CA PRO A 204 -14.78 -3.30 -14.50
C PRO A 204 -13.40 -3.93 -14.80
N ARG A 205 -13.15 -4.39 -16.03
CA ARG A 205 -11.96 -5.19 -16.42
C ARG A 205 -11.28 -4.78 -17.73
N ASP A 206 -11.92 -3.97 -18.56
CA ASP A 206 -11.39 -3.64 -19.88
C ASP A 206 -11.11 -2.14 -19.98
N PHE A 207 -9.82 -1.80 -20.01
CA PHE A 207 -9.37 -0.51 -20.47
C PHE A 207 -9.67 -0.44 -21.97
N ILE A 208 -10.83 0.13 -22.31
CA ILE A 208 -11.21 0.46 -23.70
C ILE A 208 -10.22 1.47 -24.30
N PHE A 209 -9.51 2.20 -23.43
CA PHE A 209 -8.59 3.26 -23.79
C PHE A 209 -7.18 2.74 -24.09
N ALA A 210 -6.76 2.85 -25.35
CA ALA A 210 -5.46 2.40 -25.84
C ALA A 210 -4.29 3.31 -25.42
N ARG A 211 -4.55 4.60 -25.10
CA ARG A 211 -3.52 5.59 -24.76
C ARG A 211 -3.38 5.77 -23.25
N GLN A 212 -2.15 6.01 -22.80
CA GLN A 212 -1.83 6.24 -21.38
C GLN A 212 -2.53 7.49 -20.82
N GLU A 213 -2.67 8.54 -21.62
CA GLU A 213 -3.36 9.78 -21.25
C GLU A 213 -4.84 9.53 -20.93
N ASP A 214 -5.54 8.82 -21.82
CA ASP A 214 -6.94 8.46 -21.64
C ASP A 214 -7.15 7.59 -20.37
N GLN A 215 -6.20 6.69 -20.07
CA GLN A 215 -6.22 5.90 -18.83
C GLN A 215 -6.03 6.75 -17.58
N GLN A 216 -5.17 7.78 -17.63
CA GLN A 216 -4.98 8.72 -16.53
C GLN A 216 -6.21 9.59 -16.28
N VAL A 217 -6.87 10.04 -17.36
CA VAL A 217 -8.13 10.79 -17.27
C VAL A 217 -9.21 9.92 -16.63
N ALA A 218 -9.38 8.68 -17.11
CA ALA A 218 -10.36 7.74 -16.54
C ALA A 218 -10.10 7.46 -15.05
N GLU A 219 -8.84 7.26 -14.63
CA GLU A 219 -8.50 7.04 -13.22
C GLU A 219 -8.73 8.30 -12.38
N SER A 220 -8.46 9.49 -12.95
CA SER A 220 -8.74 10.76 -12.28
C SER A 220 -10.24 10.98 -12.05
N CYS A 221 -11.07 10.68 -13.05
CA CYS A 221 -12.54 10.73 -12.94
C CYS A 221 -13.04 9.72 -11.90
N ASN A 222 -12.56 8.47 -11.95
CA ASN A 222 -12.88 7.45 -10.95
C ASN A 222 -12.52 7.92 -9.53
N ARG A 223 -11.36 8.54 -9.36
CA ARG A 223 -10.92 9.09 -8.06
C ARG A 223 -11.82 10.22 -7.59
N LEU A 224 -12.23 11.12 -8.48
CA LEU A 224 -13.16 12.21 -8.15
C LEU A 224 -14.49 11.66 -7.62
N ILE A 225 -15.09 10.70 -8.33
CA ILE A 225 -16.35 10.07 -7.93
C ILE A 225 -16.19 9.36 -6.57
N LYS A 226 -15.12 8.58 -6.40
CA LYS A 226 -14.82 7.91 -5.11
C LYS A 226 -14.73 8.91 -3.96
N ASN A 227 -14.00 10.03 -4.15
CA ASN A 227 -13.84 11.05 -3.12
C ASN A 227 -15.15 11.79 -2.84
N ALA A 228 -15.99 12.04 -3.85
CA ALA A 228 -17.31 12.64 -3.66
C ALA A 228 -18.23 11.75 -2.80
N ILE A 229 -18.24 10.44 -3.06
CA ILE A 229 -18.98 9.45 -2.27
C ILE A 229 -18.46 9.38 -0.83
N ILE A 230 -17.14 9.34 -0.64
CA ILE A 230 -16.55 9.31 0.70
C ILE A 230 -16.90 10.59 1.47
N CYS A 231 -16.87 11.75 0.80
CA CYS A 231 -17.29 13.02 1.36
C CYS A 231 -18.77 12.96 1.81
N TRP A 232 -19.65 12.48 0.93
CA TRP A 232 -21.06 12.30 1.25
C TRP A 232 -21.26 11.37 2.46
N ASN A 233 -20.53 10.25 2.53
CA ASN A 233 -20.57 9.33 3.68
C ASN A 233 -20.19 10.01 4.98
N TYR A 234 -19.14 10.83 4.97
CA TYR A 234 -18.74 11.60 6.15
C TYR A 234 -19.81 12.60 6.58
N LEU A 235 -20.36 13.37 5.64
CA LEU A 235 -21.41 14.34 5.93
C LEU A 235 -22.67 13.66 6.49
N TYR A 236 -23.05 12.50 5.93
CA TYR A 236 -24.17 11.71 6.43
C TYR A 236 -23.92 11.20 7.85
N LEU A 237 -22.74 10.63 8.12
CA LEU A 237 -22.38 10.15 9.46
C LEU A 237 -22.32 11.29 10.48
N GLU A 238 -21.78 12.45 10.09
CA GLU A 238 -21.74 13.64 10.94
C GLU A 238 -23.16 14.12 11.29
N MET A 239 -24.05 14.18 10.31
CA MET A 239 -25.45 14.53 10.55
C MET A 239 -26.11 13.57 11.54
N ARG A 240 -25.92 12.25 11.36
CA ARG A 240 -26.48 11.23 12.26
C ARG A 240 -25.93 11.34 13.68
N LEU A 241 -24.63 11.63 13.83
CA LEU A 241 -24.00 11.89 15.12
C LEU A 241 -24.61 13.11 15.82
N ARG A 242 -24.79 14.23 15.11
CA ARG A 242 -25.40 15.46 15.68
C ARG A 242 -26.81 15.24 16.21
N THR A 243 -27.55 14.29 15.63
CA THR A 243 -28.93 13.96 16.03
C THR A 243 -29.05 12.77 16.99
N ALA A 244 -27.94 12.15 17.40
CA ALA A 244 -27.94 10.96 18.23
C ALA A 244 -28.06 11.29 19.73
N GLU A 245 -28.77 10.45 20.47
CA GLU A 245 -28.80 10.48 21.94
C GLU A 245 -27.40 10.24 22.52
N PRO A 246 -27.05 10.78 23.71
CA PRO A 246 -25.69 10.71 24.25
C PRO A 246 -25.10 9.30 24.38
N ALA A 247 -25.93 8.31 24.74
CA ALA A 247 -25.50 6.90 24.84
C ALA A 247 -25.15 6.32 23.46
N THR A 248 -26.02 6.54 22.47
CA THR A 248 -25.81 6.08 21.08
C THR A 248 -24.68 6.83 20.39
N HIS A 249 -24.46 8.10 20.73
CA HIS A 249 -23.36 8.91 20.21
C HIS A 249 -22.00 8.27 20.53
N ALA A 250 -21.79 7.81 21.78
CA ALA A 250 -20.54 7.16 22.17
C ALA A 250 -20.29 5.87 21.37
N GLU A 251 -21.31 5.04 21.20
CA GLU A 251 -21.23 3.79 20.41
C GLU A 251 -20.95 4.07 18.93
N MET A 252 -21.66 5.04 18.32
CA MET A 252 -21.44 5.46 16.94
C MET A 252 -20.03 6.02 16.72
N MET A 253 -19.50 6.78 17.67
CA MET A 253 -18.14 7.30 17.60
C MET A 253 -17.09 6.18 17.63
N ILE A 254 -17.32 5.12 18.39
CA ILE A 254 -16.44 3.94 18.39
C ILE A 254 -16.54 3.25 17.02
N ALA A 255 -17.75 3.01 16.51
CA ALA A 255 -17.96 2.36 15.22
C ALA A 255 -17.35 3.14 14.04
N ILE A 256 -17.49 4.47 14.02
CA ILE A 256 -16.91 5.32 12.97
C ILE A 256 -15.37 5.32 13.02
N LYS A 257 -14.78 5.20 14.22
CA LYS A 257 -13.32 5.09 14.36
C LYS A 257 -12.79 3.73 13.90
N THR A 258 -13.56 2.66 14.06
CA THR A 258 -13.14 1.29 13.74
C THR A 258 -13.46 0.87 12.30
N HIS A 259 -14.52 1.43 11.69
CA HIS A 259 -14.98 1.07 10.36
C HIS A 259 -14.58 2.10 9.29
N SER A 260 -14.42 1.63 8.05
CA SER A 260 -14.07 2.49 6.91
C SER A 260 -15.33 3.14 6.30
N PRO A 261 -15.37 4.47 6.09
CA PRO A 261 -16.40 5.15 5.29
C PRO A 261 -16.35 4.84 3.79
N GLN A 262 -15.51 3.92 3.30
CA GLN A 262 -15.59 3.41 1.93
C GLN A 262 -16.75 2.41 1.78
N SER A 263 -17.98 2.92 1.89
CA SER A 263 -19.22 2.18 1.65
C SER A 263 -19.97 2.79 0.46
N TRP A 264 -20.62 1.96 -0.32
CA TRP A 264 -21.33 2.39 -1.54
C TRP A 264 -22.62 1.62 -1.81
N ALA A 265 -22.99 0.67 -0.94
CA ALA A 265 -24.21 -0.14 -1.13
C ALA A 265 -25.50 0.70 -1.13
N HIS A 266 -25.44 1.90 -0.56
CA HIS A 266 -26.55 2.87 -0.51
C HIS A 266 -26.59 3.81 -1.73
N ILE A 267 -25.66 3.66 -2.68
CA ILE A 267 -25.56 4.50 -3.87
C ILE A 267 -25.95 3.67 -5.09
N ASN A 268 -26.92 4.17 -5.85
CA ASN A 268 -27.25 3.56 -7.13
C ASN A 268 -26.24 3.99 -8.20
N MET A 269 -25.44 3.03 -8.67
CA MET A 269 -24.43 3.22 -9.71
C MET A 269 -24.93 2.85 -11.12
N LEU A 270 -26.15 2.32 -11.22
CA LEU A 270 -26.71 1.81 -12.48
C LEU A 270 -28.04 2.48 -12.79
N GLY A 271 -28.28 2.75 -14.07
CA GLY A 271 -29.53 3.33 -14.55
C GLY A 271 -29.33 4.72 -15.14
N GLU A 272 -30.41 5.49 -15.12
CA GLU A 272 -30.47 6.81 -15.74
C GLU A 272 -30.02 7.89 -14.75
N TYR A 273 -29.14 8.78 -15.24
CA TYR A 273 -28.66 9.92 -14.48
C TYR A 273 -29.36 11.18 -14.99
N ASP A 274 -30.10 11.84 -14.10
CA ASP A 274 -30.76 13.11 -14.38
C ASP A 274 -29.85 14.26 -13.93
N PHE A 275 -29.37 15.03 -14.90
CA PHE A 275 -28.52 16.20 -14.70
C PHE A 275 -29.28 17.53 -14.92
N SER A 276 -30.61 17.51 -14.79
CA SER A 276 -31.41 18.75 -14.79
C SER A 276 -31.04 19.66 -13.61
N ASP A 277 -31.19 20.96 -13.81
CA ASP A 277 -30.86 21.98 -12.80
C ASP A 277 -31.62 21.75 -11.47
N ASP A 278 -32.84 21.21 -11.54
CA ASP A 278 -33.67 20.86 -10.37
C ASP A 278 -33.05 19.74 -9.52
N LYS A 279 -32.29 18.82 -10.12
CA LYS A 279 -31.58 17.72 -9.44
C LYS A 279 -30.17 18.08 -9.01
N LEU A 280 -29.59 19.15 -9.57
CA LEU A 280 -28.28 19.67 -9.23
C LEU A 280 -28.31 20.65 -8.04
N VAL A 281 -29.46 20.84 -7.39
CA VAL A 281 -29.60 21.67 -6.19
C VAL A 281 -28.93 21.02 -4.99
N ASP A 282 -28.15 21.82 -4.26
CA ASP A 282 -27.30 21.37 -3.17
C ASP A 282 -28.10 20.78 -1.99
N THR A 283 -27.77 19.57 -1.55
CA THR A 283 -28.56 18.80 -0.58
C THR A 283 -27.93 18.78 0.81
N PHE A 284 -27.53 19.93 1.36
CA PHE A 284 -26.98 19.99 2.73
C PHE A 284 -28.07 19.99 3.83
N GLY A 285 -28.93 18.96 3.79
CA GLY A 285 -29.95 18.61 4.78
C GLY A 285 -30.33 17.12 4.69
N ILE A 286 -29.32 16.26 4.65
CA ILE A 286 -29.29 14.92 4.04
C ILE A 286 -30.38 13.94 4.51
N LEU A 287 -31.22 13.46 3.59
CA LEU A 287 -31.88 12.14 3.66
C LEU A 287 -31.90 11.59 2.22
N PRO A 288 -31.45 10.34 1.94
CA PRO A 288 -32.18 9.17 2.43
C PRO A 288 -31.33 7.95 2.79
N LEU A 289 -32.00 6.98 3.44
CA LEU A 289 -31.85 5.56 3.14
C LEU A 289 -33.21 4.87 3.46
N LYS A 290 -34.03 4.57 2.44
CA LYS A 290 -35.06 3.53 2.57
C LYS A 290 -34.56 2.31 1.82
N ILE A 291 -34.05 1.33 2.56
CA ILE A 291 -33.87 -0.02 2.03
C ILE A 291 -35.19 -0.74 2.31
N GLY A 292 -35.94 -1.07 1.26
CA GLY A 292 -37.22 -1.74 1.38
C GLY A 292 -37.70 -2.31 0.06
N ALA A 293 -37.09 -3.42 -0.35
CA ALA A 293 -37.70 -4.65 -0.87
C ALA A 293 -36.58 -5.62 -1.27
#